data_AF-H8ZBR6-F1
#
_entry.id   AF-H8ZBR6-F1
#
_cell.length_a   1.000
_cell.length_b   1.000
_cell.length_c   1.000
_cell.angle_alpha   90.00
_cell.angle_beta   90.00
_cell.angle_gamma   90.00
#
_symmetry.space_group_name_H-M   'P 1'
#
loop_
_entity.id
_entity.type
_entity.pdbx_description
1 polymer ?
#
loop_
_entity_poly.entity_id
_entity_poly.type
_entity_poly.pdbx_seq_one_letter_code
_entity_poly.pdbx_strand_id
1 'polypeptide(L)'
;MLTSVWRWVSRQNTAQEDLKMFFEETTNMCFDECVKASKYQFMGKPAGSLSKKEQACVKSCTLKKIKLFLEVEDAILKKVHPIK
;
A
#
# COMPACT_ATOMS: atom_id res chain seq x y z
N MET A 1 16.36 12.01 37.48
CA MET A 1 15.01 11.42 37.34
C MET A 1 14.18 12.17 36.29
N LEU A 2 14.54 12.11 35.00
CA LEU A 2 13.77 12.77 33.91
C LEU A 2 13.88 12.01 32.57
N THR A 3 13.98 10.67 32.60
CA THR A 3 14.15 9.87 31.38
C THR A 3 12.91 9.04 31.00
N SER A 4 11.77 9.24 31.66
CA SER A 4 10.61 8.36 31.50
C SER A 4 9.47 8.92 30.64
N VAL A 5 9.53 10.18 30.19
CA VAL A 5 8.41 10.86 29.50
C VAL A 5 8.51 10.81 27.96
N TRP A 6 9.68 10.51 27.41
CA TRP A 6 9.89 10.46 25.95
C TRP A 6 9.38 9.18 25.27
N ARG A 7 8.95 8.16 26.01
CA ARG A 7 8.46 6.89 25.42
C ARG A 7 7.02 6.92 24.92
N TRP A 8 6.27 7.99 25.19
CA TRP A 8 4.86 8.09 24.79
C TRP A 8 4.60 9.02 23.60
N VAL A 9 5.57 9.86 23.22
CA VAL A 9 5.45 10.74 22.04
C VAL A 9 5.77 9.99 20.73
N SER A 10 6.45 8.84 20.81
CA SER A 10 6.81 8.01 19.64
C SER A 10 5.67 7.15 19.10
N ARG A 11 4.50 7.10 19.77
CA ARG A 11 3.39 6.21 19.41
C ARG A 11 2.31 6.86 18.53
N GLN A 12 2.37 8.18 18.31
CA GLN A 12 1.41 8.88 17.45
C GLN A 12 1.76 8.79 15.94
N ASN A 13 2.99 8.39 15.58
CA ASN A 13 3.44 8.29 14.19
C ASN A 13 3.28 6.89 13.56
N THR A 14 3.06 5.83 14.34
CA THR A 14 3.09 4.45 13.80
C THR A 14 1.99 4.23 12.76
N ALA A 15 0.76 4.71 13.00
CA ALA A 15 -0.32 4.55 12.03
C ALA A 15 -0.06 5.27 10.70
N GLN A 16 0.57 6.45 10.75
CA GLN A 16 0.93 7.19 9.55
C GLN A 16 2.10 6.54 8.81
N GLU A 17 3.07 5.99 9.54
CA GLU A 17 4.19 5.23 8.98
C GLU A 17 3.72 3.90 8.37
N ASP A 18 2.79 3.19 9.01
CA ASP A 18 2.19 1.96 8.50
C ASP A 18 1.38 2.21 7.22
N LEU A 19 0.58 3.30 7.19
CA LEU A 19 -0.12 3.72 5.98
C LEU A 19 0.82 4.13 4.86
N LYS A 20 1.94 4.79 5.19
CA LYS A 20 2.98 5.15 4.22
C LYS A 20 3.66 3.91 3.66
N MET A 21 4.01 2.95 4.51
CA MET A 21 4.61 1.68 4.11
C MET A 21 3.65 0.90 3.20
N PHE A 22 2.37 0.79 3.58
CA PHE A 22 1.34 0.17 2.75
C PHE A 22 1.19 0.85 1.39
N PHE A 23 1.22 2.19 1.36
CA PHE A 23 1.16 2.95 0.13
C PHE A 23 2.37 2.68 -0.78
N GLU A 24 3.58 2.69 -0.24
CA GLU A 24 4.82 2.44 -0.99
C GLU A 24 4.85 1.00 -1.54
N GLU A 25 4.50 0.00 -0.73
CA GLU A 25 4.43 -1.41 -1.14
C GLU A 25 3.36 -1.63 -2.22
N THR A 26 2.17 -1.08 -2.02
CA THR A 26 1.07 -1.20 -3.00
C THR A 26 1.43 -0.53 -4.32
N THR A 27 2.08 0.64 -4.25
CA THR A 27 2.54 1.36 -5.44
C THR A 27 3.57 0.55 -6.19
N ASN A 28 4.59 0.02 -5.50
CA ASN A 28 5.64 -0.80 -6.12
C ASN A 28 5.08 -2.08 -6.76
N MET A 29 4.21 -2.81 -6.06
CA MET A 29 3.58 -4.01 -6.61
C MET A 29 2.74 -3.71 -7.84
N CYS A 30 1.88 -2.70 -7.79
CA CYS A 30 1.01 -2.38 -8.91
C CYS A 30 1.77 -1.77 -10.09
N PHE A 31 2.86 -1.04 -9.83
CA PHE A 31 3.74 -0.55 -10.88
C PHE A 31 4.48 -1.71 -11.57
N ASP A 32 4.97 -2.68 -10.80
CA ASP A 32 5.66 -3.85 -11.36
C ASP A 32 4.70 -4.72 -12.20
N GLU A 33 3.50 -4.98 -11.67
CA GLU A 33 2.46 -5.78 -12.35
C GLU A 33 1.93 -5.11 -13.62
N CYS A 34 1.66 -3.80 -13.57
CA CYS A 34 0.98 -3.11 -14.65
C CYS A 34 1.91 -2.39 -15.63
N VAL A 35 3.09 -1.96 -15.19
CA VAL A 35 3.99 -1.08 -15.96
C VAL A 35 5.29 -1.78 -16.34
N LYS A 36 5.98 -2.45 -15.41
CA LYS A 36 7.23 -3.18 -15.76
C LYS A 36 6.98 -4.44 -16.58
N ALA A 37 5.91 -5.18 -16.29
CA ALA A 37 5.51 -6.35 -17.09
C ALA A 37 4.86 -5.98 -18.43
N SER A 38 4.56 -4.70 -18.64
CA SER A 38 3.91 -4.18 -19.84
C SER A 38 4.93 -4.07 -21.00
N LYS A 39 4.70 -4.81 -22.08
CA LYS A 39 5.48 -4.70 -23.34
C LYS A 39 5.36 -3.33 -24.03
N TYR A 40 4.49 -2.44 -23.53
CA TYR A 40 4.22 -1.12 -24.11
C TYR A 40 5.32 -0.09 -23.82
N GLN A 41 6.33 -0.43 -23.01
CA GLN A 41 7.49 0.42 -22.75
C GLN A 41 8.30 0.74 -24.02
N PHE A 42 8.18 -0.10 -25.07
CA PHE A 42 8.89 0.06 -26.34
C PHE A 42 8.15 0.89 -27.40
N MET A 43 6.92 1.35 -27.13
CA MET A 43 6.14 2.14 -28.09
C MET A 43 6.14 3.63 -27.74
N GLY A 44 7.26 4.31 -28.01
CA GLY A 44 7.32 5.76 -28.28
C GLY A 44 6.58 6.72 -27.33
N LYS A 45 6.40 6.39 -26.05
CA LYS A 45 5.72 7.28 -25.09
C LYS A 45 6.70 8.31 -24.52
N PRO A 46 6.23 9.54 -24.22
CA PRO A 46 7.02 10.48 -23.45
C PRO A 46 7.32 9.86 -22.08
N ALA A 47 8.61 9.87 -21.73
CA ALA A 47 9.12 9.35 -20.48
C ALA A 47 8.30 9.91 -19.30
N GLY A 48 7.73 9.02 -18.49
CA GLY A 48 6.96 9.39 -17.29
C GLY A 48 5.44 9.41 -17.43
N SER A 49 4.86 9.05 -18.59
CA SER A 49 3.40 8.94 -18.72
C SER A 49 2.89 7.49 -18.82
N LEU A 50 1.92 7.14 -17.98
CA LEU A 50 1.19 5.87 -18.06
C LEU A 50 0.17 5.93 -19.20
N SER A 51 0.09 4.89 -20.03
CA SER A 51 -1.01 4.74 -20.99
C SER A 51 -2.35 4.57 -20.29
N LYS A 52 -3.44 4.81 -21.01
CA LYS A 52 -4.81 4.52 -20.54
C LYS A 52 -4.96 3.07 -20.03
N LYS A 53 -4.30 2.09 -20.67
CA LYS A 53 -4.31 0.68 -20.24
C LYS A 53 -3.53 0.46 -18.94
N GLU A 54 -2.34 1.04 -18.82
CA GLU A 54 -1.53 0.98 -17.60
C GLU A 54 -2.23 1.69 -16.43
N GLN A 55 -2.84 2.87 -16.67
CA GLN A 55 -3.62 3.59 -15.66
C GLN A 55 -4.83 2.77 -15.17
N ALA A 56 -5.58 2.17 -16.10
CA ALA A 56 -6.71 1.30 -15.74
C ALA A 56 -6.25 0.08 -14.94
N CYS A 57 -5.12 -0.53 -15.33
CA CYS A 57 -4.52 -1.65 -14.61
C CYS A 57 -4.10 -1.24 -13.20
N VAL A 58 -3.34 -0.14 -13.05
CA VAL A 58 -2.88 0.35 -11.74
C VAL A 58 -4.09 0.62 -10.85
N LYS A 59 -5.12 1.32 -11.34
CA LYS A 59 -6.35 1.57 -10.59
C LYS A 59 -7.02 0.27 -10.13
N SER A 60 -7.14 -0.72 -11.02
CA SER A 60 -7.72 -2.02 -10.67
C SER A 60 -6.88 -2.79 -9.64
N CYS A 61 -5.55 -2.76 -9.78
CA CYS A 61 -4.61 -3.40 -8.86
C CYS A 61 -4.71 -2.77 -7.46
N THR A 62 -4.67 -1.44 -7.37
CA THR A 62 -4.78 -0.72 -6.11
C THR A 62 -6.08 -1.04 -5.39
N LEU A 63 -7.23 -1.04 -6.10
CA LEU A 63 -8.52 -1.40 -5.52
C LEU A 63 -8.53 -2.84 -4.98
N LYS A 64 -7.95 -3.79 -5.71
CA LYS A 64 -7.85 -5.18 -5.28
C LYS A 64 -7.00 -5.32 -4.02
N LYS A 65 -5.88 -4.59 -3.93
CA LYS A 65 -4.97 -4.63 -2.78
C LYS A 65 -5.59 -3.99 -1.54
N ILE A 66 -6.26 -2.85 -1.68
CA ILE A 66 -7.01 -2.21 -0.58
C ILE A 66 -8.10 -3.17 -0.05
N LYS A 67 -8.85 -3.82 -0.95
CA LYS A 67 -9.87 -4.79 -0.54
C LYS A 67 -9.26 -5.95 0.24
N LEU A 68 -8.16 -6.52 -0.25
CA LEU A 68 -7.45 -7.61 0.43
C LEU A 68 -6.93 -7.17 1.81
N PHE A 69 -6.39 -5.95 1.91
CA PHE A 69 -5.92 -5.39 3.18
C PHE A 69 -7.05 -5.34 4.21
N LEU A 70 -8.22 -4.81 3.84
CA LEU A 70 -9.38 -4.75 4.72
C LEU A 70 -9.91 -6.14 5.11
N GLU A 71 -9.89 -7.11 4.18
CA GLU A 71 -10.27 -8.51 4.47
C GLU A 71 -9.30 -9.18 5.45
N VAL A 72 -7.99 -8.91 5.31
CA VAL A 72 -6.96 -9.41 6.22
C VAL A 72 -7.09 -8.75 7.60
N GLU A 73 -7.32 -7.44 7.65
CA GLU A 73 -7.55 -6.71 8.90
C GLU A 73 -8.77 -7.29 9.65
N ASP A 74 -9.90 -7.47 8.97
CA ASP A 74 -11.10 -8.10 9.54
C ASP A 74 -10.83 -9.54 10.02
N ALA A 75 -10.08 -10.33 9.25
CA ALA A 75 -9.72 -11.70 9.64
C ALA A 75 -8.79 -11.74 10.86
N ILE A 76 -7.85 -10.80 10.97
CA ILE A 76 -6.97 -10.65 12.14
C ILE A 76 -7.80 -10.22 13.35
N LEU A 77 -8.66 -9.20 13.21
CA LEU A 77 -9.54 -8.74 14.28
C LEU A 77 -10.43 -9.88 14.80
N LYS A 78 -10.98 -10.72 13.92
CA LYS A 78 -11.76 -11.91 14.30
C LYS A 78 -10.96 -12.94 15.11
N LYS A 79 -9.65 -13.08 14.87
CA LYS A 79 -8.78 -14.02 15.60
C LYS A 79 -8.19 -13.43 16.88
N VAL A 80 -7.99 -12.12 16.93
CA VAL A 80 -7.33 -11.40 18.03
C VAL A 80 -8.35 -10.86 19.03
N HIS A 81 -9.60 -10.61 18.62
CA HIS A 81 -10.66 -10.35 19.58
C HIS A 81 -10.81 -11.59 20.47
N PRO A 82 -10.56 -11.46 21.79
CA PRO A 82 -10.82 -12.56 22.69
C PRO A 82 -12.30 -12.89 22.57
N ILE A 83 -12.58 -14.17 22.37
CA ILE A 83 -13.91 -14.74 22.60
C ILE A 83 -14.34 -14.20 23.97
N LYS A 84 -15.34 -13.31 23.98
CA LYS A 84 -15.98 -12.87 25.22
C LYS A 84 -16.68 -14.06 25.87
#